data_AF-A0A8B6GW99-F1
#
_entry.id   AF-A0A8B6GW99-F1
#
_cell.length_a   1.000
_cell.length_b   1.000
_cell.length_c   1.000
_cell.angle_alpha   90.00
_cell.angle_beta   90.00
_cell.angle_gamma   90.00
#
_symmetry.space_group_name_H-M   'P 1'
#
loop_
_entity.id
_entity.type
_entity.pdbx_description
1 polymer ?
#
loop_
_entity_poly.entity_id
_entity_poly.type
_entity_poly.pdbx_seq_one_letter_code
_entity_poly.pdbx_strand_id
1 'polypeptide(L)'
;MNDKLTSITARVITAEKDIYDVKTRVSDLESNCQGTSNIFDEVKKKTDYLEKGFDKIKEDYLRLDTSRCRIAEDLIKVERENNDMKTKLTDIQCRAMKYNLIFTGLSEHRDENIEDKLRRFLYHEMKIDQRIEFSNVHRFGRRSENENSSYCIGDPFNEIEHELLMFSSDHSYICLLGDFNARTGEDLDFTEVTYDEFSGMFDLNDVSLNTLASSNINILRKSMDKKKNNFGNIFLHLCRANNLFMCNGRIGDDKDKGQFTCKNVSVVDYVIGSANFLTLLQNFFYS
;
A
#
# COMPACT_ATOMS: atom_id res chain seq x y z
N MET A 1 8.53 -111.55 25.05
CA MET A 1 8.01 -111.21 23.70
C MET A 1 6.80 -110.28 23.79
N ASN A 2 5.88 -110.52 24.73
CA ASN A 2 4.67 -109.73 24.93
C ASN A 2 4.92 -108.25 25.26
N ASP A 3 5.82 -107.91 26.20
CA ASP A 3 6.03 -106.51 26.62
C ASP A 3 6.57 -105.59 25.52
N LYS A 4 7.42 -106.12 24.63
CA LYS A 4 7.91 -105.38 23.46
C LYS A 4 6.79 -105.11 22.47
N LEU A 5 5.87 -106.06 22.28
CA LEU A 5 4.72 -105.90 21.39
C LEU A 5 3.76 -104.85 21.94
N THR A 6 3.46 -104.88 23.24
CA THR A 6 2.62 -103.88 23.92
C THR A 6 3.24 -102.46 23.83
N SER A 7 4.56 -102.35 24.00
CA SER A 7 5.28 -101.06 23.87
C SER A 7 5.23 -100.51 22.44
N ILE A 8 5.37 -101.37 21.43
CA ILE A 8 5.25 -100.98 20.02
C ILE A 8 3.82 -100.50 19.73
N THR A 9 2.81 -101.24 20.17
CA THR A 9 1.40 -100.86 20.00
C THR A 9 1.10 -99.49 20.61
N ALA A 10 1.59 -99.23 21.83
CA ALA A 10 1.41 -97.92 22.47
C ALA A 10 2.05 -96.78 21.65
N ARG A 11 3.27 -96.99 21.13
CA ARG A 11 3.96 -95.99 20.29
C ARG A 11 3.25 -95.75 18.95
N VAL A 12 2.67 -96.79 18.35
CA VAL A 12 1.89 -96.66 17.12
C VAL A 12 0.64 -95.81 17.36
N ILE A 13 -0.09 -96.08 18.44
CA ILE A 13 -1.27 -95.29 18.82
C ILE A 13 -0.90 -93.81 19.04
N THR A 14 0.22 -93.53 19.72
CA THR A 14 0.70 -92.14 19.89
C THR A 14 1.05 -91.49 18.56
N ALA A 15 1.77 -92.19 17.67
CA ALA A 15 2.13 -91.66 16.36
C ALA A 15 0.88 -91.41 15.48
N GLU A 16 -0.13 -92.27 15.54
CA GLU A 16 -1.40 -92.07 14.83
C GLU A 16 -2.14 -90.82 15.33
N LYS A 17 -2.13 -90.58 16.65
CA LYS A 17 -2.69 -89.36 17.24
C LYS A 17 -1.92 -88.12 16.77
N ASP A 18 -0.59 -88.15 16.83
CA ASP A 18 0.25 -87.03 16.41
C ASP A 18 0.06 -86.72 14.91
N ILE A 19 -0.07 -87.76 14.07
CA ILE A 19 -0.37 -87.61 12.63
C ILE A 19 -1.73 -86.93 12.42
N TYR A 20 -2.75 -87.32 13.19
CA TYR A 20 -4.07 -86.71 13.11
C TYR A 20 -4.04 -85.22 13.51
N ASP A 21 -3.33 -84.89 14.58
CA ASP A 21 -3.16 -83.51 15.05
C ASP A 21 -2.39 -82.67 14.02
N VAL A 22 -1.31 -83.21 13.44
CA VAL A 22 -0.56 -82.55 12.36
C VAL A 22 -1.44 -82.30 11.15
N LYS A 23 -2.24 -83.29 10.73
CA LYS A 23 -3.14 -83.16 9.58
C LYS A 23 -4.16 -82.03 9.78
N THR A 24 -4.69 -81.92 10.99
CA THR A 24 -5.65 -80.84 11.35
C THR A 24 -4.97 -79.49 11.27
N ARG A 25 -3.78 -79.34 11.86
CA ARG A 25 -2.99 -78.09 11.79
C ARG A 25 -2.61 -77.70 10.37
N VAL A 26 -2.28 -78.66 9.51
CA VAL A 26 -2.01 -78.41 8.08
C VAL A 26 -3.25 -77.86 7.39
N SER A 27 -4.43 -78.47 7.62
CA SER A 27 -5.69 -77.98 7.06
C SER A 27 -6.02 -76.54 7.51
N ASP A 28 -5.77 -76.21 8.78
CA ASP A 28 -5.98 -74.84 9.28
C ASP A 28 -5.02 -73.84 8.64
N LEU A 29 -3.75 -74.23 8.46
CA LEU A 29 -2.74 -73.41 7.79
C LEU A 29 -3.10 -73.16 6.33
N GLU A 30 -3.58 -74.17 5.60
CA GLU A 30 -4.03 -74.02 4.21
C GLU A 30 -5.18 -73.00 4.10
N SER A 31 -6.15 -73.06 5.00
CA SER A 31 -7.26 -72.09 5.06
C SER A 31 -6.77 -70.66 5.31
N ASN A 32 -5.86 -70.49 6.27
CA ASN A 32 -5.27 -69.19 6.59
C ASN A 32 -4.44 -68.62 5.44
N CYS A 33 -3.66 -69.47 4.75
CA CYS A 33 -2.90 -69.09 3.57
C CYS A 33 -3.83 -68.60 2.45
N GLN A 34 -4.95 -69.28 2.22
CA GLN A 34 -5.93 -68.85 1.23
C GLN A 34 -6.57 -67.50 1.61
N GLY A 35 -6.93 -67.31 2.89
CA GLY A 35 -7.44 -66.02 3.38
C GLY A 35 -6.45 -64.88 3.18
N THR A 36 -5.17 -65.12 3.48
CA THR A 36 -4.08 -64.15 3.28
C THR A 36 -3.88 -63.82 1.80
N SER A 37 -3.94 -64.81 0.92
CA SER A 37 -3.85 -64.60 -0.53
C SER A 37 -4.96 -63.70 -1.06
N ASN A 38 -6.19 -63.91 -0.61
CA ASN A 38 -7.34 -63.10 -1.02
C ASN A 38 -7.18 -61.63 -0.59
N ILE A 39 -6.69 -61.40 0.64
CA ILE A 39 -6.41 -60.04 1.14
C ILE A 39 -5.30 -59.38 0.30
N PHE A 40 -4.26 -60.14 -0.04
CA PHE A 40 -3.16 -59.63 -0.86
C PHE A 40 -3.65 -59.17 -2.25
N ASP A 41 -4.53 -59.95 -2.89
CA ASP A 41 -5.12 -59.57 -4.18
C ASP A 41 -5.99 -58.31 -4.08
N GLU A 42 -6.73 -58.14 -2.99
CA GLU A 42 -7.54 -56.93 -2.76
C GLU A 42 -6.66 -55.70 -2.53
N VAL A 43 -5.61 -55.83 -1.72
CA VAL A 43 -4.64 -54.75 -1.48
C VAL A 43 -3.97 -54.35 -2.78
N LYS A 44 -3.52 -55.32 -3.59
CA LYS A 44 -2.91 -55.05 -4.89
C LYS A 44 -3.84 -54.25 -5.81
N LYS A 45 -5.11 -54.66 -5.92
CA LYS A 45 -6.11 -53.92 -6.72
C LYS A 45 -6.29 -52.48 -6.25
N LYS A 46 -6.32 -52.25 -4.93
CA LYS A 46 -6.42 -50.89 -4.35
C LYS A 46 -5.16 -50.08 -4.63
N THR A 47 -3.98 -50.68 -4.51
CA THR A 47 -2.70 -50.03 -4.84
C THR A 47 -2.65 -49.60 -6.30
N ASP A 48 -3.01 -50.49 -7.23
CA ASP A 48 -3.05 -50.18 -8.67
C ASP A 48 -4.05 -49.05 -9.00
N TYR A 49 -5.19 -49.02 -8.29
CA TYR A 49 -6.18 -47.94 -8.45
C TYR A 49 -5.65 -46.60 -7.93
N LEU A 50 -5.01 -46.60 -6.76
CA LEU A 50 -4.43 -45.40 -6.17
C LEU A 50 -3.30 -44.84 -7.04
N GLU A 51 -2.45 -45.69 -7.60
CA GLU A 51 -1.35 -45.28 -8.49
C GLU A 51 -1.88 -44.53 -9.71
N LYS A 52 -2.92 -45.05 -10.38
CA LYS A 52 -3.59 -44.36 -11.48
C LYS A 52 -4.21 -43.02 -11.07
N GLY A 53 -4.74 -42.94 -9.84
CA GLY A 53 -5.25 -41.69 -9.28
C GLY A 53 -4.15 -40.65 -9.10
N PHE A 54 -2.98 -41.07 -8.61
CA PHE A 54 -1.81 -40.21 -8.46
C PHE A 54 -1.30 -39.67 -9.80
N ASP A 55 -1.24 -40.51 -10.83
CA ASP A 55 -0.81 -40.07 -12.17
C ASP A 55 -1.74 -38.98 -12.73
N LYS A 56 -3.05 -39.15 -12.57
CA LYS A 56 -4.02 -38.16 -13.02
C LYS A 56 -3.88 -36.83 -12.27
N ILE A 57 -3.73 -36.88 -10.94
CA ILE A 57 -3.50 -35.67 -10.12
C ILE A 57 -2.23 -34.95 -10.57
N LYS A 58 -1.17 -35.69 -10.91
CA LYS A 58 0.09 -35.13 -11.39
C LYS A 58 -0.07 -34.44 -12.75
N GLU A 59 -0.82 -35.03 -13.67
CA GLU A 59 -1.15 -34.39 -14.95
C GLU A 59 -1.96 -33.11 -14.78
N ASP A 60 -2.99 -33.16 -13.93
CA ASP A 60 -3.84 -32.00 -13.64
C ASP A 60 -3.03 -30.86 -13.00
N TYR A 61 -2.11 -31.18 -12.07
CA TYR A 61 -1.20 -30.20 -11.47
C TYR A 61 -0.33 -29.50 -12.52
N LEU A 62 0.24 -30.26 -13.47
CA LEU A 62 1.09 -29.70 -14.52
C LEU A 62 0.31 -28.77 -15.46
N ARG A 63 -0.94 -29.13 -15.79
CA ARG A 63 -1.83 -28.27 -16.60
C ARG A 63 -2.18 -26.98 -15.87
N LEU A 64 -2.48 -27.09 -14.57
CA LEU A 64 -2.85 -25.95 -13.74
C LEU A 64 -1.67 -24.99 -13.57
N ASP A 65 -0.46 -25.53 -13.39
CA ASP A 65 0.77 -24.75 -13.30
C ASP A 65 1.05 -23.99 -14.61
N THR A 66 0.91 -24.66 -15.75
CA THR A 66 1.04 -24.03 -17.07
C THR A 66 0.05 -22.89 -17.27
N SER A 67 -1.22 -23.08 -16.87
CA SER A 67 -2.24 -22.02 -16.96
C SER A 67 -1.93 -20.86 -16.03
N ARG A 68 -1.44 -21.13 -14.82
CA ARG A 68 -1.05 -20.11 -13.84
C ARG A 68 0.08 -19.23 -14.38
N CYS A 69 1.09 -19.84 -15.01
CA CYS A 69 2.19 -19.10 -15.62
C CYS A 69 1.70 -18.14 -16.71
N ARG A 70 0.79 -18.58 -17.60
CA ARG A 70 0.21 -17.71 -18.63
C ARG A 70 -0.58 -16.54 -18.05
N ILE A 71 -1.40 -16.80 -17.03
CA ILE A 71 -2.17 -15.74 -16.36
C ILE A 71 -1.23 -14.72 -15.71
N ALA A 72 -0.13 -15.16 -15.10
CA ALA A 72 0.85 -14.26 -14.51
C ALA A 72 1.52 -13.36 -15.58
N GLU A 73 1.84 -13.90 -16.75
CA GLU A 73 2.38 -13.13 -17.88
C GLU A 73 1.38 -12.07 -18.39
N ASP A 74 0.12 -12.45 -18.56
CA ASP A 74 -0.94 -11.53 -18.99
C ASP A 74 -1.18 -10.42 -17.96
N LEU A 75 -1.13 -10.74 -16.66
CA LEU A 75 -1.28 -9.76 -15.58
C LEU A 75 -0.18 -8.69 -15.64
N ILE A 76 1.08 -9.11 -15.80
CA ILE A 76 2.23 -8.20 -15.95
C ILE A 76 2.05 -7.30 -17.17
N LYS A 77 1.52 -7.84 -18.28
CA LYS A 77 1.26 -7.06 -19.49
C LYS A 77 0.20 -5.99 -19.25
N VAL A 78 -0.93 -6.35 -18.63
CA VAL A 78 -2.01 -5.42 -18.30
C VAL A 78 -1.52 -4.31 -17.36
N GLU A 79 -0.71 -4.66 -16.36
CA GLU A 79 -0.13 -3.69 -15.43
C GLU A 79 0.76 -2.66 -16.14
N ARG A 80 1.59 -3.11 -17.10
CA ARG A 80 2.40 -2.21 -17.92
C ARG A 80 1.55 -1.26 -18.77
N GLU A 81 0.51 -1.79 -19.43
CA GLU A 81 -0.42 -0.99 -20.23
C GLU A 81 -1.15 0.05 -19.36
N ASN A 82 -1.58 -0.31 -18.16
CA ASN A 82 -2.19 0.61 -17.21
C ASN A 82 -1.25 1.74 -16.79
N ASN A 83 0.02 1.42 -16.49
CA ASN A 83 1.01 2.43 -16.11
C ASN A 83 1.34 3.39 -17.26
N ASP A 84 1.43 2.89 -18.49
CA ASP A 84 1.61 3.72 -19.70
C ASP A 84 0.40 4.62 -19.93
N MET A 85 -0.82 4.09 -19.80
CA MET A 85 -2.05 4.90 -19.89
C MET A 85 -2.10 5.98 -18.83
N LYS A 86 -1.74 5.67 -17.58
CA LYS A 86 -1.70 6.64 -16.48
C LYS A 86 -0.72 7.77 -16.79
N THR A 87 0.48 7.42 -17.27
CA THR A 87 1.50 8.40 -17.65
C THR A 87 1.02 9.32 -18.77
N LYS A 88 0.40 8.76 -19.81
CA LYS A 88 -0.18 9.54 -20.92
C LYS A 88 -1.31 10.45 -20.46
N LEU A 89 -2.17 9.98 -19.56
CA LEU A 89 -3.25 10.79 -19.00
C LEU A 89 -2.69 11.98 -18.22
N THR A 90 -1.67 11.75 -17.38
CA THR A 90 -0.98 12.82 -16.64
C THR A 90 -0.34 13.83 -17.60
N ASP A 91 0.39 13.38 -18.62
CA ASP A 91 1.00 14.30 -19.62
C ASP A 91 -0.07 15.14 -20.35
N ILE A 92 -1.19 14.53 -20.73
CA ILE A 92 -2.32 15.25 -21.33
C ILE A 92 -2.90 16.28 -20.35
N GLN A 93 -3.12 15.90 -19.08
CA GLN A 93 -3.63 16.81 -18.04
C GLN A 93 -2.67 17.98 -17.81
N CYS A 94 -1.36 17.71 -17.66
CA CYS A 94 -0.34 18.76 -17.52
C CYS A 94 -0.34 19.71 -18.72
N ARG A 95 -0.46 19.19 -19.95
CA ARG A 95 -0.54 20.03 -21.17
C ARG A 95 -1.84 20.82 -21.27
N ALA A 96 -2.96 20.24 -20.85
CA ALA A 96 -4.26 20.90 -20.82
C ALA A 96 -4.33 22.01 -19.76
N MET A 97 -3.64 21.84 -18.63
CA MET A 97 -3.57 22.84 -17.55
C MET A 97 -2.50 23.91 -17.77
N LYS A 98 -1.51 23.66 -18.64
CA LYS A 98 -0.37 24.56 -18.90
C LYS A 98 -0.76 25.99 -19.32
N TYR A 99 -1.95 26.17 -19.89
CA TYR A 99 -2.43 27.49 -20.34
C TYR A 99 -3.57 28.06 -19.48
N ASN A 100 -3.92 27.40 -18.37
CA ASN A 100 -4.94 27.88 -17.45
C ASN A 100 -4.30 28.76 -16.38
N LEU A 101 -4.79 29.99 -16.25
CA LEU A 101 -4.38 30.90 -15.18
C LEU A 101 -5.32 30.73 -13.99
N ILE A 102 -4.75 30.44 -12.81
CA ILE A 102 -5.50 30.32 -11.56
C ILE A 102 -5.37 31.63 -10.80
N PHE A 103 -6.50 32.26 -10.50
CA PHE A 103 -6.58 33.49 -9.70
C PHE A 103 -7.17 33.18 -8.33
N THR A 104 -6.39 33.40 -7.27
CA THR A 104 -6.81 33.21 -5.87
C THR A 104 -7.10 34.57 -5.21
N GLY A 105 -7.79 34.56 -4.06
CA GLY A 105 -8.04 35.78 -3.26
C GLY A 105 -9.15 36.70 -3.77
N LEU A 106 -9.83 36.37 -4.87
CA LEU A 106 -10.99 37.12 -5.36
C LEU A 106 -12.23 36.80 -4.52
N SER A 107 -12.88 37.83 -3.96
CA SER A 107 -14.11 37.71 -3.16
C SER A 107 -15.20 36.91 -3.88
N GLU A 108 -16.16 36.29 -3.19
CA GLU A 108 -17.24 35.49 -3.81
C GLU A 108 -18.61 36.12 -3.56
N HIS A 109 -19.46 36.16 -4.59
CA HIS A 109 -20.85 36.61 -4.47
C HIS A 109 -21.78 35.64 -5.20
N ARG A 110 -23.02 35.46 -4.68
CA ARG A 110 -24.06 34.72 -5.41
C ARG A 110 -24.39 35.47 -6.70
N ASP A 111 -24.50 34.72 -7.80
CA ASP A 111 -24.82 35.21 -9.15
C ASP A 111 -23.81 36.21 -9.73
N GLU A 112 -22.53 36.10 -9.38
CA GLU A 112 -21.51 36.96 -9.96
C GLU A 112 -21.15 36.59 -11.40
N ASN A 113 -20.91 37.61 -12.22
CA ASN A 113 -20.27 37.42 -13.52
C ASN A 113 -18.76 37.28 -13.31
N ILE A 114 -18.28 36.04 -13.36
CA ILE A 114 -16.88 35.68 -13.06
C ILE A 114 -15.93 36.33 -14.08
N GLU A 115 -16.32 36.38 -15.35
CA GLU A 115 -15.50 36.97 -16.41
C GLU A 115 -15.35 38.49 -16.22
N ASP A 116 -16.44 39.20 -15.94
CA ASP A 116 -16.39 40.65 -15.72
C ASP A 116 -15.57 41.00 -14.47
N LYS A 117 -15.71 40.19 -13.41
CA LYS A 117 -14.90 40.34 -12.20
C LYS A 117 -13.41 40.17 -12.48
N LEU A 118 -13.05 39.14 -13.25
CA LEU A 118 -11.67 38.89 -13.63
C LEU A 118 -11.14 40.02 -14.53
N ARG A 119 -11.93 40.49 -15.49
CA ARG A 119 -11.56 41.61 -16.36
C ARG A 119 -11.30 42.89 -15.55
N ARG A 120 -12.13 43.20 -14.57
CA ARG A 120 -11.93 44.34 -13.66
C ARG A 120 -10.65 44.19 -12.85
N PHE A 121 -10.37 42.99 -12.32
CA PHE A 121 -9.15 42.70 -11.58
C PHE A 121 -7.89 42.90 -12.43
N LEU A 122 -7.86 42.35 -13.65
CA LEU A 122 -6.72 42.52 -14.57
C LEU A 122 -6.48 43.99 -14.93
N TYR A 123 -7.54 44.76 -15.12
CA TYR A 123 -7.43 46.17 -15.50
C TYR A 123 -7.03 47.07 -14.32
N HIS A 124 -7.73 46.97 -13.18
CA HIS A 124 -7.58 47.91 -12.07
C HIS A 124 -6.42 47.55 -11.14
N GLU A 125 -6.28 46.27 -10.81
CA GLU A 125 -5.27 45.81 -9.84
C GLU A 125 -3.95 45.50 -10.56
N MET A 126 -4.01 44.80 -11.70
CA MET A 126 -2.80 44.41 -12.43
C MET A 126 -2.35 45.41 -13.50
N LYS A 127 -3.14 46.46 -13.76
CA LYS A 127 -2.84 47.51 -14.76
C LYS A 127 -2.58 46.97 -16.17
N ILE A 128 -3.25 45.89 -16.54
CA ILE A 128 -3.16 45.31 -17.88
C ILE A 128 -4.20 46.00 -18.76
N ASP A 129 -3.73 46.90 -19.63
CA ASP A 129 -4.56 47.70 -20.55
C ASP A 129 -4.88 46.96 -21.89
N GLN A 130 -4.46 45.70 -22.00
CA GLN A 130 -4.65 44.89 -23.19
C GLN A 130 -6.00 44.15 -23.15
N ARG A 131 -6.69 44.08 -24.29
CA ARG A 131 -7.92 43.31 -24.42
C ARG A 131 -7.62 41.81 -24.46
N ILE A 132 -7.69 41.17 -23.30
CA ILE A 132 -7.59 39.71 -23.18
C ILE A 132 -8.96 39.09 -23.53
N GLU A 133 -8.94 38.09 -24.41
CA GLU A 133 -10.08 37.23 -24.71
C GLU A 133 -10.04 36.02 -23.77
N PHE A 134 -11.18 35.73 -23.13
CA PHE A 134 -11.31 34.57 -22.27
C PHE A 134 -12.04 33.47 -23.04
N SER A 135 -11.53 32.23 -22.95
CA SER A 135 -12.20 31.07 -23.54
C SER A 135 -13.21 30.48 -22.54
N ASN A 136 -12.75 30.05 -21.37
CA ASN A 136 -13.60 29.54 -20.30
C ASN A 136 -13.18 30.16 -18.97
N VAL A 137 -14.10 30.81 -18.27
CA VAL A 137 -13.87 31.37 -16.94
C VAL A 137 -14.90 30.77 -15.99
N HIS A 138 -14.43 30.08 -14.96
CA HIS A 138 -15.29 29.46 -13.97
C HIS A 138 -14.60 29.48 -12.61
N ARG A 139 -15.39 29.35 -11.54
CA ARG A 139 -14.86 29.08 -10.21
C ARG A 139 -14.70 27.58 -10.01
N PHE A 140 -13.70 27.21 -9.25
CA PHE A 140 -13.66 25.88 -8.65
C PHE A 140 -14.83 25.76 -7.66
N GLY A 141 -15.60 24.68 -7.78
CA GLY A 141 -16.78 24.46 -6.93
C GLY A 141 -16.39 24.31 -5.45
N ARG A 142 -17.24 24.83 -4.54
CA ARG A 142 -17.10 24.52 -3.11
C ARG A 142 -17.48 23.05 -2.87
N ARG A 143 -16.70 22.34 -2.05
CA ARG A 143 -17.06 20.99 -1.55
C ARG A 143 -18.44 21.07 -0.89
N SER A 144 -19.43 20.42 -1.52
CA SER A 144 -20.68 20.04 -0.86
C SER A 144 -20.36 18.90 0.08
N GLU A 145 -20.76 19.00 1.35
CA GLU A 145 -20.67 17.89 2.33
C GLU A 145 -21.56 16.68 1.96
N ASN A 146 -22.35 16.77 0.89
CA ASN A 146 -23.07 15.62 0.34
C ASN A 146 -22.21 14.89 -0.69
N GLU A 147 -21.70 13.72 -0.27
CA GLU A 147 -21.21 12.65 -1.13
C GLU A 147 -22.24 12.33 -2.22
N ASN A 148 -21.76 12.04 -3.44
CA ASN A 148 -22.50 11.70 -4.66
C ASN A 148 -22.88 12.85 -5.62
N SER A 149 -21.93 13.72 -5.97
CA SER A 149 -22.00 14.37 -7.29
C SER A 149 -20.73 14.12 -8.10
N SER A 150 -20.94 13.62 -9.33
CA SER A 150 -19.96 13.11 -10.28
C SER A 150 -19.14 14.20 -10.99
N TYR A 151 -18.83 15.29 -10.29
CA TYR A 151 -17.97 16.37 -10.76
C TYR A 151 -16.88 16.69 -9.73
N CYS A 152 -16.29 15.65 -9.16
CA CYS A 152 -15.04 15.76 -8.41
C CYS A 152 -13.88 15.77 -9.41
N ILE A 153 -13.42 16.96 -9.79
CA ILE A 153 -12.07 17.13 -10.33
C ILE A 153 -11.16 17.09 -9.10
N GLY A 154 -10.38 16.02 -8.98
CA GLY A 154 -9.17 15.83 -8.14
C GLY A 154 -9.15 16.41 -6.72
N ASP A 155 -8.85 15.58 -5.71
CA ASP A 155 -8.30 16.14 -4.47
C ASP A 155 -6.94 16.80 -4.82
N PRO A 156 -6.76 18.12 -4.64
CA PRO A 156 -5.52 18.78 -5.03
C PRO A 156 -4.29 18.21 -4.31
N PHE A 157 -4.47 17.62 -3.12
CA PHE A 157 -3.38 16.93 -2.42
C PHE A 157 -3.04 15.58 -3.06
N ASN A 158 -3.99 14.89 -3.71
CA ASN A 158 -3.72 13.65 -4.44
C ASN A 158 -2.89 13.90 -5.71
N GLU A 159 -3.13 15.02 -6.40
CA GLU A 159 -2.32 15.42 -7.56
C GLU A 159 -0.88 15.73 -7.13
N ILE A 160 -0.72 16.49 -6.04
CA ILE A 160 0.59 16.79 -5.44
C ILE A 160 1.30 15.50 -4.99
N GLU A 161 0.60 14.58 -4.34
CA GLU A 161 1.16 13.29 -3.90
C GLU A 161 1.65 12.44 -5.08
N HIS A 162 0.89 12.40 -6.17
CA HIS A 162 1.31 11.69 -7.37
C HIS A 162 2.56 12.30 -7.99
N GLU A 163 2.67 13.62 -8.03
CA GLU A 163 3.89 14.29 -8.50
C GLU A 163 5.08 14.02 -7.57
N LEU A 164 4.88 14.10 -6.25
CA LEU A 164 5.91 13.79 -5.25
C LEU A 164 6.47 12.37 -5.42
N LEU A 165 5.62 11.38 -5.69
CA LEU A 165 6.06 10.00 -5.96
C LEU A 165 6.97 9.92 -7.18
N MET A 166 6.70 10.68 -8.24
CA MET A 166 7.53 10.71 -9.45
C MET A 166 8.89 11.37 -9.20
N PHE A 167 8.95 12.41 -8.36
CA PHE A 167 10.21 13.13 -8.11
C PHE A 167 11.07 12.52 -6.99
N SER A 168 10.46 11.85 -6.02
CA SER A 168 11.15 11.28 -4.86
C SER A 168 12.10 10.13 -5.18
N SER A 169 11.94 9.45 -6.32
CA SER A 169 12.89 8.42 -6.76
C SER A 169 14.24 9.00 -7.19
N ASP A 170 14.24 10.21 -7.73
CA ASP A 170 15.38 10.78 -8.45
C ASP A 170 16.00 11.99 -7.73
N HIS A 171 15.29 12.58 -6.76
CA HIS A 171 15.69 13.83 -6.10
C HIS A 171 15.71 13.69 -4.58
N SER A 172 16.87 13.96 -3.98
CA SER A 172 17.04 13.94 -2.52
C SER A 172 16.56 15.23 -1.82
N TYR A 173 16.23 16.26 -2.60
CA TYR A 173 15.79 17.56 -2.12
C TYR A 173 14.44 17.90 -2.75
N ILE A 174 13.40 17.85 -1.92
CA ILE A 174 12.04 18.18 -2.32
C ILE A 174 11.56 19.38 -1.50
N CYS A 175 10.94 20.35 -2.17
CA CYS A 175 10.34 21.52 -1.56
C CYS A 175 9.02 21.87 -2.27
N LEU A 176 7.99 22.17 -1.48
CA LEU A 176 6.72 22.74 -1.94
C LEU A 176 6.44 24.01 -1.15
N LEU A 177 5.95 25.04 -1.84
CA LEU A 177 5.69 26.36 -1.27
C LEU A 177 4.41 26.94 -1.85
N GLY A 178 3.56 27.51 -0.99
CA GLY A 178 2.33 28.17 -1.43
C GLY A 178 1.23 28.22 -0.38
N ASP A 179 0.09 28.79 -0.78
CA ASP A 179 -1.14 28.83 0.01
C ASP A 179 -1.86 27.47 -0.11
N PHE A 180 -1.80 26.68 0.95
CA PHE A 180 -2.50 25.40 1.03
C PHE A 180 -3.91 25.55 1.61
N ASN A 181 -4.29 26.76 2.05
CA ASN A 181 -5.53 27.05 2.79
C ASN A 181 -5.74 26.08 3.99
N ALA A 182 -4.64 25.53 4.51
CA ALA A 182 -4.60 24.48 5.49
C ALA A 182 -4.25 25.08 6.86
N ARG A 183 -5.09 24.89 7.86
CA ARG A 183 -4.80 25.33 9.24
C ARG A 183 -4.48 24.09 10.05
N THR A 184 -3.23 23.96 10.48
CA THR A 184 -2.69 22.72 11.03
C THR A 184 -2.49 22.79 12.56
N GLY A 185 -2.73 23.93 13.18
CA GLY A 185 -2.44 24.12 14.61
C GLY A 185 -0.95 23.97 14.89
N GLU A 186 -0.60 23.09 15.83
CA GLU A 186 0.78 22.62 16.10
C GLU A 186 0.90 21.11 15.95
N ASP A 187 0.00 20.49 15.17
CA ASP A 187 0.06 19.04 14.98
C ASP A 187 1.30 18.61 14.24
N LEU A 188 1.72 17.39 14.57
CA LEU A 188 2.87 16.71 13.99
C LEU A 188 2.63 16.44 12.52
N ASP A 189 3.58 16.82 11.69
CA ASP A 189 3.65 16.54 10.26
C ASP A 189 4.50 15.30 9.95
N PHE A 190 4.99 14.61 10.98
CA PHE A 190 5.63 13.31 10.92
C PHE A 190 4.85 12.29 11.75
N THR A 191 5.12 11.01 11.50
CA THR A 191 4.51 9.90 12.25
C THR A 191 5.32 9.67 13.52
N GLU A 192 4.66 9.62 14.68
CA GLU A 192 5.32 9.21 15.92
C GLU A 192 5.69 7.72 15.82
N VAL A 193 6.98 7.42 16.02
CA VAL A 193 7.46 6.05 16.06
C VAL A 193 7.07 5.44 17.41
N THR A 194 6.03 4.61 17.42
CA THR A 194 5.83 3.67 18.53
C THR A 194 6.81 2.52 18.34
N TYR A 195 7.77 2.38 19.27
CA TYR A 195 8.68 1.24 19.31
C TYR A 195 7.87 -0.05 19.49
N ASP A 196 7.54 -0.72 18.39
CA ASP A 196 7.20 -2.14 18.40
C ASP A 196 8.49 -2.91 18.20
N GLU A 197 8.96 -3.57 19.27
CA GLU A 197 10.21 -4.34 19.36
C GLU A 197 10.33 -5.47 18.31
N PHE A 198 9.30 -5.71 17.50
CA PHE A 198 9.21 -6.82 16.55
C PHE A 198 9.63 -6.49 15.11
N SER A 199 9.78 -5.22 14.72
CA SER A 199 9.92 -4.83 13.31
C SER A 199 11.34 -4.92 12.75
N GLY A 200 12.39 -4.63 13.54
CA GLY A 200 13.79 -4.72 13.10
C GLY A 200 14.17 -3.91 11.84
N MET A 201 13.25 -3.10 11.30
CA MET A 201 13.45 -2.29 10.10
C MET A 201 13.92 -0.90 10.53
N PHE A 202 15.05 -0.43 9.97
CA PHE A 202 15.45 0.98 10.08
C PHE A 202 14.40 1.84 9.38
N ASP A 203 13.60 2.57 10.14
CA ASP A 203 12.52 3.39 9.60
C ASP A 203 13.13 4.66 8.97
N LEU A 204 12.73 5.00 7.74
CA LEU A 204 13.24 6.18 7.01
C LEU A 204 12.90 7.49 7.75
N ASN A 205 11.86 7.47 8.59
CA ASN A 205 11.50 8.56 9.48
C ASN A 205 12.56 8.83 10.56
N ASP A 206 13.17 7.79 11.13
CA ASP A 206 14.24 7.96 12.12
C ASP A 206 15.46 8.66 11.51
N VAL A 207 15.82 8.33 10.26
CA VAL A 207 16.93 8.97 9.55
C VAL A 207 16.64 10.45 9.30
N SER A 208 15.41 10.77 8.89
CA SER A 208 14.98 12.14 8.60
C SER A 208 14.92 13.02 9.87
N LEU A 209 14.36 12.49 10.96
CA LEU A 209 14.30 13.17 12.25
C LEU A 209 15.69 13.38 12.85
N ASN A 210 16.58 12.39 12.75
CA ASN A 210 17.97 12.51 13.18
C ASN A 210 18.73 13.58 12.38
N THR A 211 18.47 13.68 11.07
CA THR A 211 19.04 14.72 10.20
C THR A 211 18.63 16.12 10.65
N LEU A 212 17.35 16.32 10.97
CA LEU A 212 16.84 17.60 11.49
C LEU A 212 17.45 17.95 12.85
N ALA A 213 17.49 16.99 13.77
CA ALA A 213 18.07 17.16 15.10
C ALA A 213 19.56 17.52 15.03
N SER A 214 20.32 16.82 14.18
CA SER A 214 21.75 17.09 13.95
C SER A 214 22.01 18.47 13.34
N SER A 215 21.02 19.03 12.64
CA SER A 215 21.08 20.34 12.00
C SER A 215 20.51 21.47 12.86
N ASN A 216 20.25 21.23 14.16
CA ASN A 216 19.68 22.21 15.10
C ASN A 216 18.30 22.76 14.67
N ILE A 217 17.53 21.95 13.95
CA ILE A 217 16.16 22.26 13.55
C ILE A 217 15.20 21.59 14.53
N ASN A 218 14.26 22.35 15.08
CA ASN A 218 13.33 21.82 16.06
C ASN A 218 12.35 20.85 15.40
N ILE A 219 12.30 19.62 15.91
CA ILE A 219 11.37 18.59 15.42
C ILE A 219 9.92 19.05 15.60
N LEU A 220 9.61 19.64 16.77
CA LEU A 220 8.30 20.19 17.05
C LEU A 220 8.23 21.65 16.58
N ARG A 221 7.30 21.95 15.67
CA ARG A 221 7.08 23.32 15.22
C ARG A 221 6.22 24.11 16.22
N LYS A 222 6.36 25.42 16.17
CA LYS A 222 5.43 26.36 16.80
C LYS A 222 4.52 27.01 15.77
N SER A 223 3.34 27.42 16.21
CA SER A 223 2.38 28.17 15.41
C SER A 223 1.57 29.12 16.27
N MET A 224 1.45 30.38 15.84
CA MET A 224 0.51 31.35 16.42
C MET A 224 -0.94 31.01 16.06
N ASP A 225 -1.17 30.34 14.93
CA ASP A 225 -2.48 29.82 14.57
C ASP A 225 -2.70 28.44 15.17
N LYS A 226 -3.50 28.38 16.25
CA LYS A 226 -3.87 27.13 16.92
C LYS A 226 -5.11 26.46 16.31
N LYS A 227 -5.81 27.12 15.39
CA LYS A 227 -7.03 26.57 14.81
C LYS A 227 -6.69 25.50 13.77
N LYS A 228 -7.62 24.57 13.60
CA LYS A 228 -7.53 23.53 12.57
C LYS A 228 -8.73 23.57 11.64
N ASN A 229 -8.52 23.18 10.39
CA ASN A 229 -9.59 22.94 9.42
C ASN A 229 -9.40 21.60 8.71
N ASN A 230 -10.38 21.18 7.92
CA ASN A 230 -10.33 19.89 7.21
C ASN A 230 -9.13 19.80 6.26
N PHE A 231 -8.78 20.90 5.59
CA PHE A 231 -7.57 20.97 4.76
C PHE A 231 -6.29 20.79 5.55
N GLY A 232 -6.23 21.25 6.80
CA GLY A 232 -5.13 21.00 7.73
C GLY A 232 -4.90 19.51 7.99
N ASN A 233 -5.97 18.75 8.21
CA ASN A 233 -5.85 17.30 8.44
C ASN A 233 -5.34 16.57 7.19
N ILE A 234 -5.87 16.91 6.02
CA ILE A 234 -5.43 16.32 4.74
C ILE A 234 -3.97 16.70 4.45
N PHE A 235 -3.60 17.96 4.70
CA PHE A 235 -2.24 18.44 4.49
C PHE A 235 -1.22 17.78 5.43
N LEU A 236 -1.60 17.55 6.70
CA LEU A 236 -0.77 16.79 7.64
C LEU A 236 -0.60 15.33 7.18
N HIS A 237 -1.64 14.71 6.62
CA HIS A 237 -1.54 13.38 6.03
C HIS A 237 -0.56 13.36 4.87
N LEU A 238 -0.64 14.32 3.93
CA LEU A 238 0.32 14.45 2.83
C LEU A 238 1.77 14.51 3.35
N CYS A 239 2.01 15.36 4.35
CA CYS A 239 3.35 15.53 4.93
C CYS A 239 3.88 14.24 5.54
N ARG A 240 3.06 13.56 6.35
CA ARG A 240 3.43 12.29 7.01
C ARG A 240 3.67 11.16 6.02
N ALA A 241 2.80 11.02 5.02
CA ALA A 241 2.89 9.97 4.01
C ALA A 241 4.13 10.11 3.12
N ASN A 242 4.60 11.34 2.91
CA ASN A 242 5.70 11.65 1.99
C ASN A 242 6.99 12.11 2.71
N ASN A 243 7.08 11.95 4.04
CA ASN A 243 8.21 12.37 4.87
C ASN A 243 8.65 13.83 4.62
N LEU A 244 7.67 14.74 4.51
CA LEU A 244 7.88 16.17 4.34
C LEU A 244 7.65 16.91 5.66
N PHE A 245 8.45 17.94 5.90
CA PHE A 245 8.45 18.73 7.12
C PHE A 245 8.14 20.20 6.81
N MET A 246 7.23 20.78 7.58
CA MET A 246 6.88 22.20 7.56
C MET A 246 8.02 23.06 8.12
N CYS A 247 8.48 24.05 7.37
CA CYS A 247 9.53 24.98 7.80
C CYS A 247 9.00 26.03 8.78
N ASN A 248 7.72 26.43 8.62
CA ASN A 248 7.06 27.42 9.46
C ASN A 248 7.16 27.02 10.94
N GLY A 249 7.69 27.92 11.77
CA GLY A 249 7.91 27.71 13.19
C GLY A 249 9.17 26.93 13.57
N ARG A 250 9.99 26.46 12.60
CA ARG A 250 11.18 25.62 12.86
C ARG A 250 12.52 26.27 12.53
N ILE A 251 12.56 27.14 11.53
CA ILE A 251 13.81 27.62 10.92
C ILE A 251 13.85 29.14 10.94
N GLY A 252 15.05 29.70 11.09
CA GLY A 252 15.31 31.14 10.94
C GLY A 252 14.63 32.03 11.98
N ASP A 253 14.25 33.22 11.57
CA ASP A 253 13.60 34.22 12.42
C ASP A 253 12.21 33.80 12.90
N ASP A 254 11.57 32.86 12.20
CA ASP A 254 10.29 32.27 12.56
C ASP A 254 10.40 31.09 13.54
N LYS A 255 11.63 30.62 13.83
CA LYS A 255 11.88 29.53 14.79
C LYS A 255 11.24 29.83 16.15
N ASP A 256 10.51 28.85 16.66
CA ASP A 256 9.77 28.90 17.93
C ASP A 256 8.66 29.97 18.03
N LYS A 257 8.34 30.64 16.92
CA LYS A 257 7.25 31.63 16.83
C LYS A 257 6.09 31.08 16.01
N GLY A 258 6.36 30.70 14.75
CA GLY A 258 5.34 30.26 13.79
C GLY A 258 4.33 31.35 13.50
N GLN A 259 4.82 32.48 13.00
CA GLN A 259 4.03 33.68 12.74
C GLN A 259 2.90 33.43 11.73
N PHE A 260 1.85 34.24 11.82
CA PHE A 260 0.77 34.22 10.84
C PHE A 260 1.30 34.55 9.45
N THR A 261 0.81 33.84 8.45
CA THR A 261 1.25 34.00 7.06
C THR A 261 0.23 34.80 6.24
N CYS A 262 -1.03 34.80 6.70
CA CYS A 262 -2.11 35.51 6.04
C CYS A 262 -2.78 36.49 7.01
N LYS A 263 -2.68 37.78 6.69
CA LYS A 263 -3.38 38.92 7.32
C LYS A 263 -3.28 38.99 8.85
N ASN A 264 -2.23 38.45 9.46
CA ASN A 264 -2.12 38.30 10.92
C ASN A 264 -3.28 37.52 11.57
N VAL A 265 -3.92 36.60 10.84
CA VAL A 265 -5.09 35.82 11.31
C VAL A 265 -4.87 34.30 11.22
N SER A 266 -4.15 33.84 10.20
CA SER A 266 -3.97 32.40 9.98
C SER A 266 -2.61 32.05 9.38
N VAL A 267 -2.20 30.82 9.64
CA VAL A 267 -1.07 30.17 8.97
C VAL A 267 -1.67 29.25 7.91
N VAL A 268 -1.57 29.65 6.65
CA VAL A 268 -2.11 28.93 5.47
C VAL A 268 -1.10 28.80 4.35
N ASP A 269 -0.07 29.63 4.36
CA ASP A 269 1.04 29.62 3.41
C ASP A 269 2.21 28.87 4.03
N TYR A 270 2.57 27.74 3.44
CA TYR A 270 3.61 26.87 3.99
C TYR A 270 4.78 26.76 3.05
N VAL A 271 5.96 26.60 3.65
CA VAL A 271 7.09 25.96 2.99
C VAL A 271 7.27 24.59 3.62
N ILE A 272 7.16 23.53 2.82
CA ILE A 272 7.37 22.15 3.26
C ILE A 272 8.46 21.50 2.42
N GLY A 273 9.20 20.56 2.99
CA GLY A 273 10.22 19.86 2.23
C GLY A 273 10.81 18.66 2.94
N SER A 274 11.62 17.91 2.20
CA SER A 274 12.42 16.81 2.76
C SER A 274 13.38 17.30 3.85
N ALA A 275 13.73 16.46 4.82
CA ALA A 275 14.66 16.83 5.88
C ALA A 275 15.99 17.39 5.35
N ASN A 276 16.55 16.77 4.30
CA ASN A 276 17.77 17.23 3.64
C ASN A 276 17.64 18.66 3.10
N PHE A 277 16.51 18.99 2.47
CA PHE A 277 16.25 20.34 1.98
C PHE A 277 16.20 21.36 3.11
N LEU A 278 15.55 21.02 4.22
CA LEU A 278 15.46 21.91 5.38
C LEU A 278 16.85 22.25 5.95
N THR A 279 17.83 21.34 5.88
CA THR A 279 19.21 21.62 6.33
C THR A 279 19.92 22.70 5.52
N LEU A 280 19.45 22.98 4.30
CA LEU A 280 20.01 24.03 3.44
C LEU A 280 19.46 25.43 3.77
N LEU A 281 18.35 25.50 4.51
CA LEU A 281 17.70 26.76 4.83
C LEU A 281 18.39 27.44 6.02
N GLN A 282 19.03 28.57 5.76
CA GLN A 282 19.75 29.35 6.78
C GLN A 282 18.84 30.32 7.54
N ASN A 283 17.87 30.92 6.84
CA ASN A 283 16.87 31.81 7.44
C ASN A 283 15.53 31.64 6.72
N PHE A 284 14.44 31.79 7.47
CA PHE A 284 13.08 31.80 6.99
C PHE A 284 12.37 33.01 7.62
N PHE A 285 11.93 33.92 6.75
CA PHE A 285 11.33 35.19 7.15
C PHE A 285 9.92 35.29 6.58
N TYR A 286 8.97 35.67 7.42
CA TYR A 286 7.63 36.10 7.01
C TYR A 286 7.52 37.61 7.20
N SER A 287 7.06 38.32 6.16
CA SER A 287 6.81 39.77 6.18
C SER A 287 5.37 40.09 6.53
#